data_AF-A0A9X0HML4-F1
#
_entry.id   AF-A0A9X0HML4-F1
#
_cell.length_a   1.000
_cell.length_b   1.000
_cell.length_c   1.000
_cell.angle_alpha   90.00
_cell.angle_beta   90.00
_cell.angle_gamma   90.00
#
_symmetry.space_group_name_H-M   'P 1'
#
loop_
_entity.id
_entity.type
_entity.pdbx_description
1 polymer ?
#
loop_
_entity_poly.entity_id
_entity_poly.type
_entity_poly.pdbx_seq_one_letter_code
_entity_poly.pdbx_strand_id
1 'polypeptide(L)'
;MLCPTGAGCILASAASVLPLYQPRLAMRHRYIFGTLCLLLVAFAGLQLNDPDPLLWVTLYLLPAATLAWAAARPLPRWVPAVLALAYLGLSAWWWPTRFDGVTGPMNPGTTIEDAREALGLLICASCLGLAAWLGQHRRSSYSSMLKPQPNA
;
A
#
# COMPACT_ATOMS: atom_id res chain seq x y z
N MET A 1 4.90 -13.44 73.84
CA MET A 1 5.33 -12.04 73.58
C MET A 1 5.90 -11.99 72.17
N LEU A 2 5.54 -10.92 71.44
CA LEU A 2 5.43 -10.84 69.98
C LEU A 2 6.77 -10.88 69.21
N CYS A 3 6.76 -11.57 68.06
CA CYS A 3 7.68 -11.37 66.95
C CYS A 3 7.02 -10.37 65.98
N PRO A 4 7.60 -9.20 65.67
CA PRO A 4 7.02 -8.28 64.72
C PRO A 4 7.43 -8.66 63.29
N THR A 5 6.41 -8.76 62.45
CA THR A 5 6.43 -8.96 61.01
C THR A 5 7.07 -7.78 60.29
N GLY A 6 8.20 -7.99 59.62
CA GLY A 6 8.86 -7.04 58.71
C GLY A 6 8.66 -7.44 57.24
N ALA A 7 7.41 -7.57 56.79
CA ALA A 7 7.09 -7.72 55.37
C ALA A 7 7.12 -6.33 54.69
N GLY A 8 8.32 -5.78 54.55
CA GLY A 8 8.59 -4.50 53.88
C GLY A 8 9.37 -4.67 52.58
N CYS A 9 9.22 -5.82 51.93
CA CYS A 9 9.88 -6.12 50.66
C CYS A 9 8.83 -6.13 49.55
N ILE A 10 9.12 -5.38 48.48
CA ILE A 10 8.44 -5.38 47.17
C ILE A 10 7.16 -4.51 47.09
N LEU A 11 7.33 -3.19 47.13
CA LEU A 11 6.42 -2.25 46.44
C LEU A 11 7.21 -1.35 45.46
N ALA A 12 8.19 -1.93 44.80
CA ALA A 12 8.64 -1.43 43.50
C ALA A 12 7.98 -2.28 42.41
N SER A 13 7.53 -1.64 41.34
CA SER A 13 7.12 -2.27 40.08
C SER A 13 5.64 -2.69 39.96
N ALA A 14 4.75 -1.71 39.85
CA ALA A 14 3.46 -1.92 39.18
C ALA A 14 2.97 -0.72 38.33
N ALA A 15 3.78 0.32 38.16
CA ALA A 15 3.40 1.52 37.39
C ALA A 15 3.98 1.57 35.96
N SER A 16 4.70 0.55 35.51
CA SER A 16 5.46 0.58 34.24
C SER A 16 4.94 -0.37 33.14
N VAL A 17 3.84 -1.10 33.37
CA VAL A 17 3.37 -2.14 32.42
C VAL A 17 1.93 -1.91 31.98
N LEU A 18 1.64 -0.71 31.49
CA LEU A 18 0.65 -0.59 30.43
C LEU A 18 1.44 -0.23 29.17
N PRO A 19 1.71 -1.19 28.26
CA PRO A 19 1.96 -0.78 26.90
C PRO A 19 0.65 -0.16 26.47
N LEU A 20 0.58 1.18 26.53
CA LEU A 20 -0.37 1.93 25.72
C LEU A 20 -0.22 1.30 24.34
N TYR A 21 -1.23 0.53 23.93
CA TYR A 21 -1.39 0.07 22.58
C TYR A 21 -1.25 1.35 21.75
N GLN A 22 -0.09 1.50 21.11
CA GLN A 22 0.28 2.65 20.31
C GLN A 22 -0.05 2.28 18.87
N PRO A 23 -1.30 2.38 18.40
CA PRO A 23 -1.63 2.13 16.99
C PRO A 23 -0.98 3.17 16.05
N ARG A 24 -0.33 4.19 16.62
CA ARG A 24 0.44 5.23 15.94
C ARG A 24 1.87 4.81 15.58
N LEU A 25 2.20 3.52 15.50
CA LEU A 25 3.42 3.08 14.80
C LEU A 25 3.43 3.72 13.41
N ALA A 26 4.31 4.71 13.27
CA ALA A 26 4.23 5.79 12.31
C ALA A 26 3.85 5.28 10.92
N MET A 27 2.63 5.60 10.47
CA MET A 27 2.25 5.51 9.06
C MET A 27 2.99 6.63 8.32
N ARG A 28 4.33 6.51 8.28
CA ARG A 28 5.27 7.52 7.75
C ARG A 28 4.96 7.84 6.30
N HIS A 29 4.39 6.88 5.58
CA HIS A 29 4.03 6.98 4.17
C HIS A 29 2.52 7.20 3.94
N ARG A 30 1.73 7.53 4.98
CA ARG A 30 0.26 7.71 4.82
C ARG A 30 -0.09 8.77 3.77
N TYR A 31 0.65 9.88 3.77
CA TYR A 31 0.41 10.99 2.87
C TYR A 31 0.77 10.61 1.44
N ILE A 32 1.85 9.84 1.24
CA ILE A 32 2.22 9.30 -0.06
C ILE A 32 1.10 8.41 -0.60
N PHE A 33 0.63 7.45 0.20
CA PHE A 33 -0.45 6.55 -0.22
C PHE A 33 -1.76 7.29 -0.48
N GLY A 34 -2.10 8.28 0.36
CA GLY A 34 -3.27 9.12 0.16
C GLY A 34 -3.21 9.94 -1.13
N THR A 35 -2.07 10.59 -1.41
CA THR A 35 -1.88 11.36 -2.65
C THR A 35 -1.95 10.46 -3.89
N LEU A 36 -1.31 9.29 -3.87
CA LEU A 36 -1.39 8.34 -4.98
C LEU A 36 -2.81 7.82 -5.18
N CYS A 37 -3.56 7.55 -4.11
CA CYS A 37 -4.96 7.19 -4.20
C CYS A 37 -5.77 8.29 -4.92
N LEU A 38 -5.64 9.54 -4.50
CA LEU A 38 -6.36 10.66 -5.12
C LEU A 38 -5.96 10.84 -6.59
N LEU A 39 -4.68 10.66 -6.92
CA LEU A 39 -4.20 10.70 -8.30
C LEU A 39 -4.86 9.61 -9.17
N LEU A 40 -4.93 8.36 -8.68
CA LEU A 40 -5.58 7.28 -9.42
C LEU A 40 -7.09 7.47 -9.54
N VAL A 41 -7.75 8.05 -8.54
CA VAL A 41 -9.17 8.44 -8.64
C VAL A 41 -9.36 9.53 -9.70
N ALA A 42 -8.47 10.52 -9.77
CA ALA A 42 -8.53 11.54 -10.81
C ALA A 42 -8.35 10.92 -12.20
N PHE A 43 -7.43 9.97 -12.36
CA PHE A 43 -7.27 9.22 -13.61
C PHE A 43 -8.47 8.34 -13.94
N ALA A 44 -9.10 7.70 -12.95
CA ALA A 44 -10.38 7.01 -13.18
C ALA A 44 -11.44 7.97 -13.77
N GLY A 45 -11.47 9.22 -13.30
CA GLY A 45 -12.33 10.27 -13.87
C GLY A 45 -12.02 10.58 -15.33
N LEU A 46 -10.75 10.55 -15.74
CA LEU A 46 -10.36 10.73 -17.14
C LEU A 46 -10.77 9.57 -18.04
N GLN A 47 -10.88 8.35 -17.47
CA GLN A 47 -11.34 7.16 -18.20
C GLN A 47 -12.84 7.17 -18.48
N LEU A 48 -13.60 8.15 -17.99
CA LEU A 48 -14.98 8.36 -18.44
C LEU A 48 -15.07 8.79 -19.92
N ASN A 49 -13.96 9.26 -20.49
CA ASN A 49 -13.84 9.59 -21.92
C ASN A 49 -13.35 8.41 -22.79
N ASP A 50 -13.19 7.24 -22.18
CA ASP A 50 -12.79 6.01 -22.87
C ASP A 50 -13.99 5.33 -23.54
N PRO A 51 -13.83 4.58 -24.65
CA PRO A 51 -14.90 3.77 -25.23
C PRO A 51 -15.49 2.74 -24.28
N ASP A 52 -14.69 2.17 -23.37
CA ASP A 52 -15.12 1.18 -22.37
C ASP A 52 -14.93 1.66 -20.93
N PRO A 53 -15.63 2.74 -20.51
CA PRO A 53 -15.32 3.46 -19.28
C PRO A 53 -15.54 2.61 -18.02
N LEU A 54 -16.51 1.69 -18.04
CA LEU A 54 -16.82 0.84 -16.88
C LEU A 54 -15.63 -0.07 -16.51
N LEU A 55 -14.98 -0.67 -17.51
CA LEU A 55 -13.82 -1.53 -17.30
C LEU A 55 -12.66 -0.72 -16.75
N TRP A 56 -12.31 0.38 -17.41
CA TRP A 56 -11.13 1.17 -17.08
C TRP A 56 -11.27 1.91 -15.75
N VAL A 57 -12.43 2.48 -15.45
CA VAL A 57 -12.70 3.05 -14.12
C VAL A 57 -12.51 2.01 -13.04
N THR A 58 -13.04 0.80 -13.23
CA THR A 58 -12.91 -0.30 -12.25
C THR A 58 -11.45 -0.69 -12.03
N LEU A 59 -10.66 -0.77 -13.11
CA LEU A 59 -9.23 -1.08 -13.06
C LEU A 59 -8.41 0.02 -12.36
N TYR A 60 -8.81 1.28 -12.41
CA TYR A 60 -8.16 2.34 -11.62
C TYR A 60 -8.59 2.36 -10.15
N LEU A 61 -9.85 2.03 -9.86
CA LEU A 61 -10.38 2.09 -8.49
C LEU A 61 -9.84 0.98 -7.58
N LEU A 62 -9.51 -0.20 -8.11
CA LEU A 62 -8.98 -1.29 -7.29
C LEU A 62 -7.59 -0.97 -6.66
N PRO A 63 -6.60 -0.47 -7.42
CA PRO A 63 -5.35 0.05 -6.86
C PRO A 63 -5.57 1.26 -5.93
N ALA A 64 -6.47 2.18 -6.30
CA ALA A 64 -6.80 3.34 -5.47
C ALA A 64 -7.34 2.91 -4.09
N ALA A 65 -8.27 1.96 -4.05
CA ALA A 65 -8.80 1.41 -2.80
C ALA A 65 -7.72 0.72 -1.97
N THR A 66 -6.79 -0.01 -2.61
CA THR A 66 -5.65 -0.64 -1.95
C THR A 66 -4.74 0.40 -1.29
N LEU A 67 -4.46 1.51 -1.98
CA LEU A 67 -3.68 2.63 -1.46
C LEU A 67 -4.40 3.38 -0.35
N ALA A 68 -5.71 3.62 -0.48
CA ALA A 68 -6.54 4.20 0.57
C ALA A 68 -6.49 3.36 1.85
N TRP A 69 -6.62 2.03 1.72
CA TRP A 69 -6.48 1.12 2.85
C TRP A 69 -5.08 1.19 3.46
N ALA A 70 -4.03 1.15 2.63
CA ALA A 70 -2.64 1.24 3.06
C ALA A 70 -2.31 2.60 3.74
N ALA A 71 -3.04 3.67 3.42
CA ALA A 71 -2.92 4.97 4.08
C ALA A 71 -3.52 4.95 5.50
N ALA A 72 -4.64 4.25 5.69
CA ALA A 72 -5.36 4.17 6.95
C ALA A 72 -4.79 3.11 7.90
N ARG A 73 -4.37 1.96 7.37
CA ARG A 73 -3.96 0.77 8.15
C ARG A 73 -2.75 0.08 7.51
N PRO A 74 -1.88 -0.56 8.30
CA PRO A 74 -0.80 -1.36 7.76
C PRO A 74 -1.37 -2.52 6.94
N LEU A 75 -0.91 -2.65 5.70
CA LEU A 75 -1.28 -3.72 4.78
C LEU A 75 -0.07 -4.67 4.63
N PRO A 76 -0.25 -6.00 4.63
CA PRO A 76 0.86 -6.91 4.42
C PRO A 76 1.42 -6.73 3.01
N ARG A 77 2.76 -6.61 2.91
CA ARG A 77 3.47 -6.25 1.66
C ARG A 77 3.15 -7.11 0.44
N TRP A 78 2.71 -8.35 0.64
CA TRP A 78 2.42 -9.27 -0.45
C TRP A 78 1.14 -8.87 -1.22
N VAL A 79 0.17 -8.22 -0.56
CA VAL A 79 -1.08 -7.77 -1.20
C VAL A 79 -0.80 -6.77 -2.33
N PRO A 80 -0.16 -5.61 -2.09
CA PRO A 80 0.15 -4.68 -3.16
C PRO A 80 1.19 -5.26 -4.13
N ALA A 81 2.06 -6.18 -3.70
CA ALA A 81 3.04 -6.82 -4.59
C ALA A 81 2.37 -7.72 -5.64
N VAL A 82 1.43 -8.58 -5.22
CA VAL A 82 0.70 -9.47 -6.13
C VAL A 82 -0.15 -8.64 -7.10
N LEU A 83 -0.84 -7.61 -6.60
CA LEU A 83 -1.58 -6.69 -7.46
C LEU A 83 -0.66 -5.96 -8.44
N ALA A 84 0.50 -5.46 -8.01
CA ALA A 84 1.47 -4.82 -8.90
C ALA A 84 1.90 -5.75 -10.05
N LEU A 85 2.20 -7.02 -9.75
CA LEU A 85 2.57 -8.00 -10.76
C LEU A 85 1.40 -8.33 -11.70
N ALA A 86 0.18 -8.44 -11.19
CA ALA A 86 -1.00 -8.65 -12.01
C ALA A 86 -1.23 -7.49 -12.99
N TYR A 87 -1.15 -6.24 -12.52
CA TYR A 87 -1.29 -5.05 -13.36
C TYR A 87 -0.13 -4.90 -14.35
N LEU A 88 1.09 -5.28 -13.97
CA LEU A 88 2.23 -5.30 -14.88
C LEU A 88 2.02 -6.34 -16.00
N GLY A 89 1.51 -7.53 -15.65
CA GLY A 89 1.15 -8.56 -16.62
C GLY A 89 0.03 -8.10 -17.56
N LEU A 90 -1.01 -7.46 -17.03
CA LEU A 90 -2.08 -6.87 -17.84
C LEU A 90 -1.57 -5.77 -18.75
N SER A 91 -0.68 -4.89 -18.27
CA SER A 91 -0.05 -3.85 -19.08
C SER A 91 0.76 -4.43 -20.24
N ALA A 92 1.53 -5.50 -19.98
CA ALA A 92 2.28 -6.19 -21.02
C ALA A 92 1.38 -6.93 -22.02
N TRP A 93 0.26 -7.48 -21.55
CA TRP A 93 -0.73 -8.14 -22.40
C TRP A 93 -1.45 -7.16 -23.33
N TRP A 94 -1.80 -5.99 -22.81
CA TRP A 94 -2.51 -4.92 -23.54
C TRP A 94 -1.57 -4.01 -24.35
N TRP A 95 -0.27 -4.33 -24.38
CA TRP A 95 0.70 -3.49 -25.06
C TRP A 95 0.42 -3.44 -26.57
N PRO A 96 0.43 -2.25 -27.20
CA PRO A 96 0.12 -2.13 -28.61
C PRO A 96 1.17 -2.84 -29.48
N THR A 97 0.72 -3.48 -30.56
CA THR A 97 1.61 -4.12 -31.55
C THR A 97 2.55 -3.11 -32.22
N ARG A 98 2.11 -1.86 -32.35
CA ARG A 98 2.90 -0.73 -32.83
C ARG A 98 2.62 0.49 -31.94
N PHE A 99 3.67 1.11 -31.42
CA PHE A 99 3.54 2.31 -30.61
C PHE A 99 3.52 3.56 -31.51
N ASP A 100 2.33 4.11 -31.76
CA ASP A 100 2.15 5.34 -32.54
C ASP A 100 2.08 6.60 -31.65
N GLY A 101 2.33 6.45 -30.35
CA GLY A 101 2.31 7.52 -29.36
C GLY A 101 1.06 7.52 -28.50
N VAL A 102 0.90 8.59 -27.71
CA VAL A 102 -0.21 8.75 -26.75
C VAL A 102 -1.10 9.96 -27.05
N THR A 103 -0.72 10.74 -28.06
CA THR A 103 -1.39 11.97 -28.46
C THR A 103 -2.34 11.67 -29.61
N GLY A 104 -3.64 11.68 -29.35
CA GLY A 104 -4.65 11.44 -30.37
C GLY A 104 -6.05 11.26 -29.79
N PRO A 105 -7.06 11.15 -30.66
CA PRO A 105 -8.42 10.84 -30.23
C PRO A 105 -8.49 9.45 -29.58
N MET A 106 -9.38 9.29 -28.61
CA MET A 106 -9.67 8.00 -27.99
C MET A 106 -10.73 7.30 -28.84
N ASN A 107 -10.28 6.55 -29.84
CA ASN A 107 -11.14 5.85 -30.78
C ASN A 107 -10.96 4.33 -30.62
N PRO A 108 -12.04 3.53 -30.68
CA PRO A 108 -11.99 2.09 -30.55
C PRO A 108 -11.05 1.42 -31.58
N GLY A 109 -10.22 0.49 -31.11
CA GLY A 109 -9.33 -0.33 -31.92
C GLY A 109 -8.13 0.41 -32.49
N THR A 110 -7.73 1.52 -31.88
CA THR A 110 -6.55 2.27 -32.32
C THR A 110 -5.32 1.94 -31.46
N THR A 111 -4.14 1.92 -32.08
CA THR A 111 -2.86 1.70 -31.36
C THR A 111 -2.60 2.74 -30.28
N ILE A 112 -3.19 3.94 -30.41
CA ILE A 112 -3.11 5.03 -29.43
C ILE A 112 -3.99 4.73 -28.20
N GLU A 113 -5.17 4.16 -28.39
CA GLU A 113 -6.03 3.70 -27.29
C GLU A 113 -5.32 2.59 -26.52
N ASP A 114 -4.89 1.52 -27.19
CA ASP A 114 -4.13 0.41 -26.60
C ASP A 114 -2.90 0.92 -25.82
N ALA A 115 -2.15 1.87 -26.41
CA ALA A 115 -1.00 2.49 -25.75
C ALA A 115 -1.38 3.20 -24.45
N ARG A 116 -2.47 3.97 -24.45
CA ARG A 116 -2.92 4.74 -23.27
C ARG A 116 -3.43 3.80 -22.18
N GLU A 117 -4.18 2.78 -22.56
CA GLU A 117 -4.71 1.75 -21.66
C GLU A 117 -3.57 0.96 -21.00
N ALA A 118 -2.62 0.46 -21.81
CA ALA A 118 -1.44 -0.26 -21.33
C ALA A 118 -0.58 0.59 -20.39
N LEU A 119 -0.37 1.88 -20.72
CA LEU A 119 0.36 2.81 -19.86
C LEU A 119 -0.40 3.13 -18.57
N GLY A 120 -1.73 3.23 -18.62
CA GLY A 120 -2.57 3.38 -17.44
C GLY A 120 -2.39 2.22 -16.45
N LEU A 121 -2.41 0.99 -16.97
CA LEU A 121 -2.13 -0.21 -16.19
C LEU A 121 -0.70 -0.21 -15.62
N LEU A 122 0.29 0.28 -16.37
CA LEU A 122 1.68 0.42 -15.90
C LEU A 122 1.81 1.42 -14.75
N ILE A 123 1.08 2.54 -14.80
CA ILE A 123 1.02 3.53 -13.71
C ILE A 123 0.42 2.89 -12.45
N CYS A 124 -0.68 2.16 -12.59
CA CYS A 124 -1.29 1.40 -11.50
C CYS A 124 -0.31 0.40 -10.89
N ALA A 125 0.37 -0.39 -11.72
CA ALA A 125 1.41 -1.34 -11.29
C ALA A 125 2.54 -0.63 -10.52
N SER A 126 3.00 0.52 -11.01
CA SER A 126 4.06 1.32 -10.40
C SER A 126 3.68 1.85 -9.03
N CYS A 127 2.45 2.37 -8.88
CA CYS A 127 1.95 2.87 -7.60
C CYS A 127 1.83 1.75 -6.56
N LEU A 128 1.32 0.59 -6.96
CA LEU A 128 1.22 -0.60 -6.10
C LEU A 128 2.60 -1.16 -5.75
N GLY A 129 3.52 -1.20 -6.71
CA GLY A 129 4.91 -1.62 -6.49
C GLY A 129 5.62 -0.73 -5.47
N LEU A 130 5.44 0.58 -5.57
CA LEU A 130 5.93 1.54 -4.59
C LEU A 130 5.34 1.29 -3.20
N ALA A 131 4.04 1.01 -3.11
CA ALA A 131 3.40 0.66 -1.83
C ALA A 131 3.95 -0.64 -1.24
N ALA A 132 4.20 -1.66 -2.07
CA ALA A 132 4.82 -2.91 -1.65
C ALA A 132 6.26 -2.71 -1.14
N TRP A 133 7.04 -1.86 -1.80
CA TRP A 133 8.42 -1.53 -1.41
C TRP A 133 8.46 -0.76 -0.08
N LEU A 134 7.65 0.28 0.07
CA LEU A 134 7.53 1.04 1.32
C LEU A 134 6.96 0.20 2.47
N GLY A 135 6.17 -0.84 2.17
CA GLY A 135 5.66 -1.81 3.14
C GLY A 135 6.70 -2.79 3.70
N GLN A 136 7.80 -3.06 2.98
CA GLN A 136 8.86 -4.00 3.40
C GLN A 136 9.60 -3.55 4.66
N HIS A 137 9.76 -2.23 4.81
CA HIS A 137 10.51 -1.62 5.90
C HIS A 137 9.84 -1.78 7.28
N ARG A 138 8.59 -2.27 7.34
CA ARG A 138 7.86 -2.49 8.60
C ARG A 138 8.21 -3.78 9.34
N ARG A 139 8.76 -4.79 8.64
CA ARG A 139 9.06 -6.11 9.25
C ARG A 139 10.34 -6.10 10.09
N SER A 140 11.30 -5.24 9.76
CA SER A 140 12.62 -5.20 10.43
C SER A 140 12.50 -4.86 11.92
N SER A 141 11.58 -3.96 12.28
CA SER A 141 11.41 -3.48 13.67
C SER A 141 10.84 -4.54 14.63
N TYR A 142 10.10 -5.54 14.15
CA TYR A 142 9.54 -6.58 15.02
C TYR A 142 10.54 -7.70 15.32
N SER A 143 11.39 -8.06 14.34
CA SER A 143 12.41 -9.10 14.54
C SER A 143 13.48 -8.70 15.55
N SER A 144 13.79 -7.41 15.67
CA SER A 144 14.71 -6.89 16.69
C SER A 144 14.10 -6.88 18.09
N MET A 145 12.77 -6.73 18.21
CA MET A 145 12.07 -6.75 19.50
C MET A 145 11.88 -8.16 20.07
N LEU A 146 11.84 -9.18 19.20
CA LEU A 146 11.67 -10.59 19.58
C LEU A 146 12.99 -11.33 19.81
N LYS A 147 14.14 -10.69 19.59
CA LYS A 147 15.42 -11.28 20.01
C LYS A 147 15.42 -11.35 21.55
N PRO A 148 15.50 -12.56 22.14
CA PRO A 148 15.68 -12.69 23.58
C PRO A 148 16.94 -11.91 23.96
N GLN A 149 16.84 -11.07 24.98
CA GLN A 149 18.06 -10.51 25.56
C GLN A 149 18.86 -11.69 26.12
N PRO A 150 20.14 -11.84 25.75
CA PRO A 150 20.99 -12.82 26.42
C PRO A 150 20.92 -12.49 27.91
N ASN A 151 20.47 -13.47 28.68
CA ASN A 151 20.44 -13.49 30.12
C ASN A 151 21.75 -12.91 30.69
N ALA A 152 21.63 -11.75 31.34
CA ALA A 152 22.70 -11.07 32.06
C ALA A 152 23.06 -11.80 33.36
#